data_AF-A0A450U1A7-F1
#
_entry.id   AF-A0A450U1A7-F1
#
_cell.length_a   1.000
_cell.length_b   1.000
_cell.length_c   1.000
_cell.angle_alpha   90.00
_cell.angle_beta   90.00
_cell.angle_gamma   90.00
#
_symmetry.space_group_name_H-M   'P 1'
#
loop_
_entity.id
_entity.type
_entity.pdbx_description
1 polymer ?
#
loop_
_entity_poly.entity_id
_entity_poly.type
_entity_poly.pdbx_seq_one_letter_code
_entity_poly.pdbx_strand_id
1 'polypeptide(L)'
;MKPSTLPAGFPNSSEEWNRLIAEAPSRVDDTECPYDPNDPEAVEAAWKDAVPVRGGGPAAVRQALARRRAERNGTADRVPAKVPATILFDADVFAALKASGTGWQARVNDAMRKWLNVHSVA
;
A
#
# COMPACT_ATOMS: atom_id res chain seq x y z
N MET A 1 -10.16 -23.66 21.33
CA MET A 1 -11.26 -22.94 22.00
C MET A 1 -10.68 -21.67 22.60
N LYS A 2 -11.12 -20.48 22.16
CA LYS A 2 -10.77 -19.23 22.85
C LYS A 2 -11.63 -19.18 24.12
N PRO A 3 -11.08 -18.89 25.31
CA PRO A 3 -11.91 -18.67 26.48
C PRO A 3 -12.85 -17.49 26.16
N SER A 4 -14.16 -17.72 26.25
CA SER A 4 -15.18 -16.69 26.01
C SER A 4 -15.35 -15.74 27.20
N THR A 5 -14.43 -15.81 28.15
CA THR A 5 -14.50 -15.16 29.45
C THR A 5 -13.30 -14.24 29.55
N LEU A 6 -13.58 -12.95 29.67
CA LEU A 6 -12.58 -11.93 29.93
C LEU A 6 -11.89 -12.24 31.28
N PRO A 7 -10.61 -11.92 31.45
CA PRO A 7 -9.91 -12.14 32.72
C PRO A 7 -10.60 -11.41 33.86
N ALA A 8 -10.50 -11.95 35.07
CA ALA A 8 -11.12 -11.35 36.26
C ALA A 8 -10.64 -9.90 36.45
N GLY A 9 -11.58 -8.96 36.63
CA GLY A 9 -11.31 -7.53 36.76
C GLY A 9 -11.30 -6.76 35.42
N PHE A 10 -11.46 -7.43 34.28
CA PHE A 10 -11.62 -6.74 33.01
C PHE A 10 -13.06 -6.24 32.82
N PRO A 11 -13.28 -5.01 32.32
CA PRO A 11 -14.61 -4.42 32.21
C PRO A 11 -15.50 -5.23 31.28
N ASN A 12 -16.70 -5.57 31.73
CA ASN A 12 -17.65 -6.40 30.99
C ASN A 12 -18.89 -5.64 30.48
N SER A 13 -19.01 -4.36 30.84
CA SER A 13 -20.14 -3.51 30.49
C SER A 13 -19.69 -2.12 30.05
N SER A 14 -20.50 -1.45 29.23
CA SER A 14 -20.24 -0.07 28.80
C SER A 14 -20.19 0.92 29.95
N GLU A 15 -20.91 0.67 31.04
CA GLU A 15 -20.90 1.53 32.24
C GLU A 15 -19.55 1.46 32.96
N GLU A 16 -18.97 0.27 33.11
CA GLU A 16 -17.63 0.11 33.67
C GLU A 16 -16.57 0.76 32.79
N TRP A 17 -16.69 0.63 31.46
CA TRP A 17 -15.82 1.33 30.51
C TRP A 17 -15.90 2.84 30.67
N ASN A 18 -17.10 3.42 30.73
CA ASN A 18 -17.28 4.86 30.87
C ASN A 18 -16.73 5.38 32.20
N ARG A 19 -16.88 4.61 33.29
CA ARG A 19 -16.30 4.95 34.59
C ARG A 19 -14.77 5.04 34.51
N LEU A 20 -14.13 4.04 33.92
CA LEU A 20 -12.67 4.01 33.75
C LEU A 20 -12.16 5.14 32.86
N ILE A 21 -12.89 5.45 31.78
CA ILE A 21 -12.55 6.58 30.90
C ILE A 21 -12.64 7.90 31.66
N ALA A 22 -13.63 8.08 32.54
CA ALA A 22 -13.78 9.29 33.35
C ALA A 22 -12.71 9.41 34.45
N GLU A 23 -12.21 8.29 34.97
CA GLU A 23 -11.15 8.25 35.98
C GLU A 23 -9.74 8.32 35.37
N ALA A 24 -9.62 8.09 34.05
CA ALA A 24 -8.34 8.12 33.35
C ALA A 24 -7.68 9.51 33.48
N PRO A 25 -6.35 9.55 33.66
CA PRO A 25 -5.64 10.82 33.74
C PRO A 25 -5.75 11.56 32.40
N SER A 26 -5.89 12.88 32.49
CA SER A 26 -5.97 13.75 31.31
C SER A 26 -4.65 13.85 30.53
N ARG A 27 -3.53 13.47 31.15
CA ARG A 27 -2.19 13.47 30.55
C ARG A 27 -1.51 12.15 30.83
N VAL A 28 -0.84 11.59 29.83
CA VAL A 28 -0.08 10.35 29.92
C VAL A 28 1.40 10.67 29.71
N ASP A 29 2.25 10.26 30.65
CA ASP A 29 3.70 10.32 30.50
C ASP A 29 4.21 8.92 30.17
N ASP A 30 4.38 8.64 28.88
CA ASP A 30 4.88 7.37 28.38
C ASP A 30 6.22 7.59 27.67
N THR A 31 7.30 7.26 28.37
CA THR A 31 8.67 7.42 27.87
C THR A 31 9.04 6.42 26.76
N GLU A 32 8.27 5.34 26.60
CA GLU A 32 8.47 4.36 25.54
C GLU A 32 7.71 4.72 24.26
N CYS A 33 6.76 5.65 24.34
CA CYS A 33 6.01 6.10 23.18
C CYS A 33 6.92 6.89 22.22
N PRO A 34 6.99 6.51 20.92
CA PRO A 34 7.88 7.16 19.97
C PRO A 34 7.45 8.58 19.55
N TYR A 35 6.33 9.08 20.06
CA TYR A 35 5.79 10.43 19.85
C TYR A 35 5.10 10.89 21.15
N ASP A 36 4.91 12.20 21.35
CA ASP A 36 4.15 12.71 22.51
C ASP A 36 2.66 12.41 22.31
N PRO A 37 2.04 11.53 23.14
CA PRO A 37 0.61 11.22 23.02
C PRO A 37 -0.30 12.38 23.44
N ASN A 38 0.24 13.41 24.08
CA ASN A 38 -0.51 14.58 24.54
C ASN A 38 -0.45 15.75 23.54
N ASP A 39 0.32 15.61 22.46
CA ASP A 39 0.39 16.59 21.36
C ASP A 39 -0.41 16.08 20.15
N PRO A 40 -1.54 16.71 19.80
CA PRO A 40 -2.37 16.26 18.69
C PRO A 40 -1.64 16.30 17.34
N GLU A 41 -0.69 17.22 17.13
CA GLU A 41 0.06 17.27 15.87
C GLU A 41 1.04 16.10 15.76
N ALA A 42 1.71 15.75 16.86
CA ALA A 42 2.59 14.59 16.93
C ALA A 42 1.82 13.27 16.71
N VAL A 43 0.62 13.15 17.29
CA VAL A 43 -0.29 12.02 17.07
C VAL A 43 -0.67 11.91 15.60
N GLU A 44 -1.20 12.97 15.00
CA GLU A 44 -1.60 12.96 13.59
C GLU A 44 -0.41 12.63 12.68
N ALA A 45 0.76 13.21 12.93
CA ALA A 45 1.97 12.93 12.16
C ALA A 45 2.41 11.46 12.25
N ALA A 46 2.36 10.86 13.44
CA ALA A 46 2.72 9.46 13.64
C ALA A 46 1.75 8.49 12.96
N TRP A 47 0.46 8.82 12.95
CA TRP A 47 -0.59 7.93 12.44
C TRP A 47 -0.96 8.16 10.97
N LYS A 48 -0.54 9.28 10.37
CA LYS A 48 -0.82 9.64 8.97
C LYS A 48 -0.54 8.51 7.96
N ASP A 49 0.53 7.77 8.16
CA ASP A 49 0.97 6.68 7.27
C ASP A 49 0.72 5.27 7.85
N ALA A 50 0.00 5.17 8.97
CA ALA A 50 -0.31 3.90 9.60
C ALA A 50 -1.16 3.00 8.69
N VAL A 51 -0.89 1.69 8.73
CA VAL A 51 -1.62 0.69 7.93
C VAL A 51 -2.64 -0.04 8.82
N PRO A 52 -3.95 0.19 8.64
CA PRO A 52 -4.97 -0.48 9.46
C PRO A 52 -5.04 -1.98 9.13
N VAL A 53 -4.81 -2.83 10.13
CA VAL A 53 -4.87 -4.29 10.03
C VAL A 53 -6.11 -4.82 10.76
N ARG A 54 -6.99 -5.52 10.04
CA ARG A 54 -8.16 -6.20 10.64
C ARG A 54 -7.86 -7.68 10.83
N GLY A 55 -8.27 -8.26 11.97
CA GLY A 55 -8.20 -9.72 12.22
C GLY A 55 -6.94 -10.22 12.93
N GLY A 56 -5.96 -9.36 13.18
CA GLY A 56 -4.75 -9.66 13.96
C GLY A 56 -3.82 -10.71 13.32
N GLY A 57 -2.60 -10.80 13.87
CA GLY A 57 -1.61 -11.82 13.49
C GLY A 57 -0.83 -11.56 12.20
N PRO A 58 0.28 -12.30 11.97
CA PRO A 58 1.23 -12.02 10.90
C PRO A 58 0.64 -12.08 9.48
N ALA A 59 -0.36 -12.94 9.25
CA ALA A 59 -0.99 -13.08 7.95
C ALA A 59 -1.80 -11.83 7.55
N ALA A 60 -2.61 -11.31 8.47
CA ALA A 60 -3.39 -10.10 8.25
C ALA A 60 -2.48 -8.87 8.03
N VAL A 61 -1.37 -8.78 8.78
CA VAL A 61 -0.35 -7.73 8.61
C VAL A 61 0.25 -7.79 7.20
N ARG A 62 0.70 -8.97 6.75
CA ARG A 62 1.26 -9.13 5.40
C ARG A 62 0.28 -8.73 4.31
N GLN A 63 -1.00 -9.09 4.46
CA GLN A 63 -2.04 -8.73 3.50
C GLN A 63 -2.29 -7.22 3.45
N ALA A 64 -2.42 -6.57 4.61
CA ALA A 64 -2.64 -5.13 4.67
C ALA A 64 -1.46 -4.34 4.07
N LEU A 65 -0.23 -4.78 4.36
CA LEU A 65 0.97 -4.20 3.76
C LEU A 65 1.05 -4.42 2.24
N ALA A 66 0.68 -5.61 1.75
CA ALA A 66 0.63 -5.89 0.32
C ALA A 66 -0.37 -4.97 -0.40
N ARG A 67 -1.55 -4.75 0.20
CA ARG A 67 -2.57 -3.83 -0.33
C ARG A 67 -2.04 -2.39 -0.39
N ARG A 68 -1.46 -1.88 0.70
CA ARG A 68 -0.87 -0.52 0.74
C ARG A 68 0.22 -0.32 -0.32
N ARG A 69 1.05 -1.34 -0.56
CA ARG A 69 2.06 -1.31 -1.62
C ARG A 69 1.43 -1.30 -3.01
N ALA A 70 0.39 -2.08 -3.25
CA ALA A 70 -0.32 -2.11 -4.52
C ALA A 70 -0.99 -0.77 -4.85
N GLU A 71 -1.63 -0.13 -3.84
CA GLU A 71 -2.21 1.21 -3.94
C GLU A 71 -1.15 2.26 -4.27
N ARG A 72 -0.03 2.30 -3.53
CA ARG A 72 1.05 3.27 -3.74
C ARG A 72 1.74 3.12 -5.09
N ASN A 73 1.93 1.89 -5.55
CA ASN A 73 2.59 1.62 -6.82
C ASN A 73 1.64 1.73 -8.03
N GLY A 74 0.37 2.14 -7.84
CA GLY A 74 -0.61 2.31 -8.93
C GLY A 74 -0.92 1.01 -9.70
N THR A 75 -0.52 -0.13 -9.16
CA THR A 75 -0.54 -1.45 -9.83
C THR A 75 -1.77 -2.27 -9.50
N ALA A 76 -2.72 -1.75 -8.72
CA ALA A 76 -3.91 -2.50 -8.40
C ALA A 76 -4.75 -2.81 -9.65
N ASP A 77 -4.78 -1.96 -10.70
CA ASP A 77 -5.72 -2.18 -11.80
C ASP A 77 -5.44 -1.53 -13.18
N ARG A 78 -4.23 -1.03 -13.53
CA ARG A 78 -4.13 -0.22 -14.78
C ARG A 78 -3.02 -0.47 -15.80
N VAL A 79 -2.15 -1.48 -15.66
CA VAL A 79 -1.27 -1.81 -16.79
C VAL A 79 -1.18 -3.32 -16.91
N PRO A 80 -1.69 -3.96 -17.99
CA PRO A 80 -1.36 -5.35 -18.24
C PRO A 80 0.16 -5.47 -18.21
N ALA A 81 0.67 -6.38 -17.38
CA ALA A 81 2.10 -6.51 -17.13
C ALA A 81 2.84 -6.57 -18.48
N LYS A 82 3.87 -5.71 -18.65
CA LYS A 82 4.71 -5.77 -19.83
C LYS A 82 5.38 -7.14 -19.86
N VAL A 83 5.04 -7.95 -20.85
CA VAL A 83 5.64 -9.28 -21.02
C VAL A 83 7.01 -9.09 -21.69
N PRO A 84 8.12 -9.51 -21.07
CA PRO A 84 9.42 -9.46 -21.72
C PRO A 84 9.44 -10.45 -22.89
N ALA A 85 9.77 -9.96 -24.09
CA ALA A 85 9.92 -10.76 -25.29
C ALA A 85 11.21 -10.36 -26.01
N THR A 86 11.92 -11.35 -26.56
CA THR A 86 13.10 -11.13 -27.38
C THR A 86 12.67 -10.96 -28.84
N ILE A 87 12.83 -9.76 -29.38
CA ILE A 87 12.53 -9.42 -30.78
C ILE A 87 13.85 -9.04 -31.46
N LEU A 88 14.10 -9.60 -32.64
CA LEU A 88 15.24 -9.25 -33.47
C LEU A 88 14.88 -8.06 -34.36
N PHE A 89 15.77 -7.08 -34.44
CA PHE A 89 15.70 -5.94 -35.35
C PHE A 89 16.96 -5.94 -36.21
N ASP A 90 16.86 -5.42 -37.43
CA ASP A 90 18.03 -5.12 -38.24
C ASP A 90 18.92 -4.10 -37.53
N ALA A 91 20.23 -4.18 -37.78
CA ALA A 91 21.23 -3.44 -37.02
C ALA A 91 21.09 -1.92 -37.16
N ASP A 92 20.76 -1.45 -38.36
CA ASP A 92 20.50 -0.05 -38.71
C ASP A 92 19.22 0.48 -38.05
N VAL A 93 18.14 -0.30 -38.08
CA VAL A 93 16.87 0.02 -37.42
C VAL A 93 17.07 0.14 -35.91
N PHE A 94 17.77 -0.81 -35.30
CA PHE A 94 18.04 -0.78 -33.86
C PHE A 94 18.91 0.42 -33.46
N ALA A 95 19.90 0.77 -34.30
CA ALA A 95 20.72 1.95 -34.09
C ALA A 95 19.89 3.25 -34.16
N ALA A 96 19.04 3.40 -35.18
CA ALA A 96 18.15 4.54 -35.33
C ALA A 96 17.16 4.69 -34.16
N LEU A 97 16.60 3.56 -33.70
CA LEU A 97 15.71 3.55 -32.53
C LEU A 97 16.43 4.03 -31.27
N LYS A 98 17.63 3.51 -30.97
CA LYS A 98 18.41 3.98 -29.82
C LYS A 98 18.81 5.46 -29.95
N ALA A 99 19.11 5.91 -31.16
CA ALA A 99 19.45 7.31 -31.43
C ALA A 99 18.28 8.28 -31.14
N SER A 100 17.03 7.80 -31.12
CA SER A 100 15.87 8.63 -30.73
C SER A 100 15.88 9.07 -29.26
N GLY A 101 16.80 8.56 -28.44
CA GLY A 101 17.02 8.98 -27.06
C GLY A 101 16.22 8.19 -26.02
N THR A 102 16.16 8.72 -24.79
CA THR A 102 15.47 8.07 -23.66
C THR A 102 14.01 7.74 -24.01
N GLY A 103 13.56 6.55 -23.63
CA GLY A 103 12.20 6.08 -23.90
C GLY A 103 11.97 5.51 -25.30
N TRP A 104 13.01 5.21 -26.08
CA TRP A 104 12.85 4.63 -27.43
C TRP A 104 12.05 3.33 -27.44
N GLN A 105 12.19 2.47 -26.42
CA GLN A 105 11.38 1.25 -26.28
C GLN A 105 9.89 1.54 -26.11
N ALA A 106 9.53 2.61 -25.37
CA ALA A 106 8.14 3.03 -25.23
C ALA A 106 7.59 3.53 -26.57
N ARG A 107 8.38 4.30 -27.34
CA ARG A 107 8.00 4.74 -28.69
C ARG A 107 7.81 3.57 -29.65
N VAL A 108 8.65 2.54 -29.61
CA VAL A 108 8.47 1.30 -30.39
C VAL A 108 7.16 0.63 -30.03
N ASN A 109 6.88 0.48 -28.73
CA ASN A 109 5.64 -0.11 -28.27
C ASN A 109 4.40 0.67 -28.73
N ASP A 110 4.44 2.00 -28.69
CA ASP A 110 3.35 2.84 -29.18
C ASP A 110 3.17 2.76 -30.70
N ALA A 111 4.27 2.66 -31.45
CA ALA A 111 4.24 2.43 -32.89
C ALA A 111 3.58 1.09 -33.24
N MET A 112 3.92 0.01 -32.52
CA MET A 112 3.29 -1.30 -32.71
C MET A 112 1.79 -1.25 -32.35
N ARG A 113 1.40 -0.56 -31.28
CA ARG A 113 -0.02 -0.37 -30.92
C ARG A 113 -0.79 0.33 -32.03
N LYS A 114 -0.24 1.42 -32.58
CA LYS A 114 -0.85 2.14 -33.70
C LYS A 114 -0.95 1.26 -34.94
N TRP A 115 0.11 0.52 -35.25
CA TRP A 115 0.13 -0.40 -36.38
C TRP A 115 -0.95 -1.49 -36.23
N LEU A 116 -1.05 -2.11 -35.05
CA LEU A 116 -2.09 -3.10 -34.74
C LEU A 116 -3.49 -2.50 -34.84
N ASN A 117 -3.74 -1.29 -34.37
CA ASN A 117 -5.07 -0.67 -34.49
C ASN A 117 -5.50 -0.44 -35.94
N VAL A 118 -4.53 -0.19 -36.84
CA VAL A 118 -4.80 0.03 -38.28
C VAL A 118 -4.93 -1.29 -39.04
N HIS A 119 -4.23 -2.34 -38.61
CA HIS A 119 -4.11 -3.62 -39.32
C HIS A 119 -4.79 -4.79 -38.61
N SER A 120 -5.46 -4.56 -37.46
CA SER A 120 -6.33 -5.54 -36.84
C SER A 120 -7.59 -5.66 -37.68
N VAL A 121 -7.56 -6.58 -38.64
CA VAL A 121 -8.76 -7.16 -39.23
C VAL A 121 -9.42 -7.97 -38.12
N ALA A 122 -10.68 -7.65 -37.82
CA ALA A 122 -11.53 -8.49 -36.95
C ALA A 122 -11.75 -9.86 -37.59
#